data_AF-A0A2T2ZFA6-F1
#
_entry.id   AF-A0A2T2ZFA6-F1
#
_cell.length_a   1.000
_cell.length_b   1.000
_cell.length_c   1.000
_cell.angle_alpha   90.00
_cell.angle_beta   90.00
_cell.angle_gamma   90.00
#
_symmetry.space_group_name_H-M   'P 1'
#
loop_
_entity.id
_entity.type
_entity.pdbx_description
1 polymer ?
#
loop_
_entity_poly.entity_id
_entity_poly.type
_entity_poly.pdbx_seq_one_letter_code
_entity_poly.pdbx_strand_id
1 'polypeptide(L)'
;MPPRPGVPVRGSTSGQPLMAAFDLLGRRWAITVLWELRGDPVGFRELRRSLPGISSSVLSTRLRELVAGGVADTSDEGKYRLTSIGVELLYALAPLKAWSRSWAQHLGVQDFGSSPVDELDRLP
;
A
#
# COMPACT_ATOMS: atom_id res chain seq x y z
N MET A 1 -12.97 -6.13 -8.65
CA MET A 1 -11.78 -6.47 -9.47
C MET A 1 -10.57 -5.69 -8.91
N PRO A 2 -9.38 -6.28 -8.85
CA PRO A 2 -8.16 -5.53 -8.51
C PRO A 2 -7.93 -4.44 -9.57
N PRO A 3 -7.47 -3.25 -9.17
CA PRO A 3 -7.17 -2.18 -10.11
C PRO A 3 -5.95 -2.59 -10.92
N ARG A 4 -6.01 -2.40 -12.24
CA ARG A 4 -4.95 -2.79 -13.17
C ARG A 4 -4.78 -1.72 -14.24
N PRO A 5 -3.54 -1.48 -14.70
CA PRO A 5 -3.31 -0.65 -15.88
C PRO A 5 -4.05 -1.20 -17.12
N GLY A 6 -4.45 -0.31 -18.03
CA GLY A 6 -5.11 -0.66 -19.29
C GLY A 6 -6.63 -0.86 -19.21
N VAL A 7 -7.23 -0.77 -18.02
CA VAL A 7 -8.70 -0.82 -17.83
C VAL A 7 -9.20 0.35 -16.98
N PRO A 8 -10.48 0.77 -17.12
CA PRO A 8 -11.08 1.74 -16.22
C PRO A 8 -10.98 1.31 -14.75
N VAL A 9 -10.76 2.28 -13.87
CA VAL A 9 -10.58 2.08 -12.42
C VAL A 9 -11.42 3.08 -11.63
N ARG A 10 -11.48 2.95 -10.31
CA ARG A 10 -12.20 3.92 -9.48
C ARG A 10 -11.59 5.32 -9.67
N GLY A 11 -12.43 6.29 -10.04
CA GLY A 11 -12.01 7.67 -10.24
C GLY A 11 -11.34 7.95 -11.60
N SER A 12 -11.28 6.99 -12.53
CA SER A 12 -10.77 7.25 -13.89
C SER A 12 -11.23 6.26 -14.95
N THR A 13 -11.57 6.75 -16.13
CA THR A 13 -11.91 5.93 -17.32
C THR A 13 -10.75 5.74 -18.29
N SER A 14 -9.60 6.37 -18.06
CA SER A 14 -8.52 6.49 -19.05
C SER A 14 -7.63 5.25 -19.20
N GLY A 15 -7.71 4.29 -18.27
CA GLY A 15 -6.82 3.12 -18.23
C GLY A 15 -5.36 3.45 -17.90
N GLN A 16 -5.04 4.70 -17.55
CA GLN A 16 -3.68 5.14 -17.28
C GLN A 16 -3.07 4.40 -16.07
N PRO A 17 -1.81 3.92 -16.16
CA PRO A 17 -1.16 3.17 -15.08
C PRO A 17 -1.15 3.91 -13.74
N LEU A 18 -0.90 5.23 -13.76
CA LEU A 18 -0.90 6.07 -12.56
C LEU A 18 -2.28 6.06 -11.86
N MET A 19 -3.37 6.07 -12.63
CA MET A 19 -4.72 6.03 -12.06
C MET A 19 -5.02 4.67 -11.42
N ALA A 20 -4.52 3.58 -12.00
CA ALA A 20 -4.64 2.26 -11.39
C ALA A 20 -3.85 2.17 -10.07
N ALA A 21 -2.66 2.78 -10.00
CA ALA A 21 -1.90 2.89 -8.77
C ALA A 21 -2.65 3.70 -7.70
N PHE A 22 -3.25 4.84 -8.08
CA PHE A 22 -4.07 5.64 -7.16
C PHE A 22 -5.32 4.93 -6.67
N ASP A 23 -6.02 4.16 -7.51
CA ASP A 23 -7.13 3.31 -7.04
C ASP A 23 -6.60 2.28 -6.02
N LEU A 24 -5.51 1.57 -6.32
CA LEU A 24 -4.94 0.58 -5.42
C LEU A 24 -4.60 1.17 -4.05
N LEU A 25 -3.82 2.24 -4.04
CA LEU A 25 -3.31 2.90 -2.83
C LEU A 25 -4.41 3.63 -2.06
N GLY A 26 -5.42 4.16 -2.77
CA GLY A 26 -6.59 4.82 -2.17
C GLY A 26 -7.56 3.87 -1.47
N ARG A 27 -7.38 2.55 -1.58
CA ARG A 27 -8.19 1.58 -0.84
C ARG A 27 -7.82 1.62 0.64
N ARG A 28 -8.83 1.69 1.51
CA ARG A 28 -8.64 1.63 2.97
C ARG A 28 -7.76 0.41 3.33
N TRP A 29 -6.75 0.63 4.16
CA TRP A 29 -5.71 -0.35 4.57
C TRP A 29 -4.69 -0.74 3.50
N ALA A 30 -4.78 -0.33 2.24
CA ALA A 30 -3.84 -0.79 1.21
C ALA A 30 -2.39 -0.38 1.52
N ILE A 31 -2.18 0.91 1.81
CA ILE A 31 -0.86 1.43 2.17
C ILE A 31 -0.34 0.81 3.47
N THR A 32 -1.20 0.64 4.48
CA THR A 32 -0.83 0.00 5.76
C THR A 32 -0.40 -1.46 5.55
N VAL A 33 -1.14 -2.23 4.75
CA VAL A 33 -0.78 -3.62 4.43
C VAL A 33 0.51 -3.66 3.61
N LEU A 34 0.65 -2.77 2.61
CA LEU A 34 1.89 -2.63 1.84
C LEU A 34 3.09 -2.37 2.77
N TRP A 35 2.92 -1.49 3.75
CA TRP A 35 3.94 -1.16 4.74
C TRP A 35 4.36 -2.35 5.59
N GLU A 36 3.42 -3.13 6.11
CA GLU A 36 3.75 -4.32 6.91
C GLU A 36 4.43 -5.44 6.10
N LEU A 37 4.26 -5.45 4.78
CA LEU A 37 4.96 -6.39 3.89
C LEU A 37 6.39 -5.96 3.53
N ARG A 38 6.85 -4.78 3.97
CA ARG A 38 8.19 -4.25 3.63
C ARG A 38 9.37 -5.09 4.14
N GLY A 39 9.12 -5.87 5.19
CA GLY A 39 10.13 -6.72 5.83
C GLY A 39 10.19 -8.11 5.22
N ASP A 40 10.55 -9.08 6.06
CA ASP A 40 10.60 -10.49 5.68
C ASP A 40 9.21 -11.05 5.35
N PRO A 41 9.14 -12.15 4.57
CA PRO A 41 7.87 -12.80 4.27
C PRO A 41 7.08 -13.13 5.55
N VAL A 42 5.81 -12.73 5.58
CA VAL A 42 4.96 -12.81 6.77
C VAL A 42 3.68 -13.62 6.54
N GLY A 43 3.31 -14.46 7.51
CA GLY A 43 2.08 -15.24 7.44
C GLY A 43 0.83 -14.39 7.70
N PHE A 44 -0.33 -14.81 7.17
CA PHE A 44 -1.59 -14.06 7.34
C PHE A 44 -1.93 -13.71 8.81
N ARG A 45 -1.74 -14.67 9.73
CA ARG A 45 -2.08 -14.49 11.15
C ARG A 45 -1.17 -13.49 11.85
N GLU A 46 0.10 -13.48 11.48
CA GLU A 46 1.10 -12.56 12.02
C GLU A 46 0.87 -11.15 11.48
N LEU A 47 0.67 -11.04 10.17
CA LEU A 47 0.31 -9.78 9.52
C LEU A 47 -0.97 -9.18 10.13
N ARG A 48 -2.03 -9.97 10.33
CA ARG A 48 -3.25 -9.47 10.98
C ARG A 48 -2.99 -8.97 12.41
N ARG A 49 -2.06 -9.59 13.15
CA ARG A 49 -1.72 -9.20 14.52
C ARG A 49 -1.00 -7.86 14.58
N SER A 50 -0.17 -7.56 13.57
CA SER A 50 0.49 -6.26 13.41
C SER A 50 -0.47 -5.12 13.04
N LEU A 51 -1.69 -5.44 12.61
CA LEU A 51 -2.68 -4.50 12.08
C LEU A 51 -3.94 -4.43 12.98
N PRO A 52 -3.86 -3.88 14.20
CA PRO A 52 -5.01 -3.80 15.09
C PRO A 52 -6.14 -2.99 14.44
N GLY A 53 -7.34 -3.60 14.36
CA GLY A 53 -8.53 -2.98 13.76
C GLY A 53 -8.85 -3.43 12.33
N ILE A 54 -7.96 -4.16 11.64
CA ILE A 54 -8.30 -4.76 10.35
C ILE A 54 -9.13 -6.04 10.54
N SER A 55 -10.21 -6.19 9.77
CA SER A 55 -10.95 -7.46 9.72
C SER A 55 -10.21 -8.46 8.82
N SER A 56 -10.39 -9.76 9.07
CA SER A 56 -9.84 -10.82 8.20
C SER A 56 -10.28 -10.67 6.75
N SER A 57 -11.54 -10.28 6.52
CA SER A 57 -12.09 -10.10 5.17
C SER A 57 -11.43 -8.94 4.44
N VAL A 58 -11.18 -7.82 5.13
CA VAL A 58 -10.47 -6.67 4.56
C VAL A 58 -9.02 -7.03 4.28
N LEU A 59 -8.30 -7.66 5.22
CA LEU A 59 -6.91 -8.08 4.99
C LEU A 59 -6.79 -9.03 3.80
N SER A 60 -7.62 -10.08 3.76
CA SER A 60 -7.66 -11.03 2.64
C SER A 60 -7.92 -10.33 1.30
N THR A 61 -8.82 -9.34 1.29
CA THR A 61 -9.11 -8.56 0.08
C THR A 61 -7.93 -7.71 -0.35
N ARG A 62 -7.24 -7.04 0.58
CA ARG A 62 -6.06 -6.23 0.25
C ARG A 62 -4.91 -7.08 -0.27
N LEU A 63 -4.62 -8.21 0.37
CA LEU A 63 -3.60 -9.14 -0.10
C LEU A 63 -3.92 -9.66 -1.51
N ARG A 64 -5.18 -10.04 -1.77
CA ARG A 64 -5.61 -10.48 -3.10
C ARG A 64 -5.41 -9.39 -4.15
N GLU A 65 -5.67 -8.14 -3.82
CA GLU A 65 -5.49 -7.02 -4.76
C GLU A 65 -4.02 -6.72 -5.03
N LEU A 66 -3.19 -6.68 -3.98
CA LEU A 66 -1.74 -6.49 -4.11
C LEU A 66 -1.11 -7.62 -4.94
N VAL A 67 -1.50 -8.87 -4.67
CA VAL A 67 -1.03 -10.04 -5.45
C VAL A 67 -1.50 -9.99 -6.88
N ALA A 68 -2.79 -9.74 -7.10
CA ALA A 68 -3.34 -9.68 -8.45
C ALA A 68 -2.87 -8.47 -9.27
N GLY A 69 -2.30 -7.45 -8.62
CA GLY A 69 -1.63 -6.31 -9.24
C GLY A 69 -0.11 -6.49 -9.39
N GLY A 70 0.45 -7.63 -8.96
CA GLY A 70 1.90 -7.92 -9.06
C GLY A 70 2.76 -7.17 -8.04
N VAL A 71 2.16 -6.51 -7.06
CA VAL A 71 2.85 -5.72 -6.01
C VAL A 71 3.31 -6.63 -4.86
N ALA A 72 2.58 -7.71 -4.60
CA ALA A 72 2.95 -8.73 -3.63
C ALA A 72 2.91 -10.12 -4.28
N ASP A 73 3.57 -11.09 -3.67
CA ASP A 73 3.44 -12.50 -4.03
C ASP A 73 3.31 -13.36 -2.76
N THR A 74 3.33 -14.68 -2.95
CA THR A 74 3.35 -15.65 -1.85
C THR A 74 4.55 -16.55 -2.02
N SER A 75 5.36 -16.70 -0.97
CA SER A 75 6.50 -17.61 -0.94
C SER A 75 6.07 -19.08 -0.96
N ASP A 76 7.04 -19.98 -1.14
CA ASP A 76 6.79 -21.44 -1.12
C ASP A 76 6.17 -21.91 0.21
N GLU A 77 6.51 -21.24 1.32
CA GLU A 77 5.94 -21.47 2.66
C GLU A 77 4.53 -20.87 2.86
N GLY A 78 3.92 -20.25 1.85
CA GLY A 78 2.61 -19.61 1.98
C GLY A 78 2.63 -18.25 2.69
N LYS A 79 3.79 -17.59 2.81
CA LYS A 79 3.94 -16.28 3.43
C LYS A 79 3.90 -15.16 2.38
N TYR A 80 3.35 -14.01 2.74
CA TYR A 80 3.23 -12.85 1.86
C TYR A 80 4.48 -11.98 1.93
N ARG A 81 4.91 -11.44 0.80
CA ARG A 81 6.01 -10.47 0.69
C ARG A 81 5.78 -9.51 -0.48
N LEU A 82 6.52 -8.41 -0.51
CA LEU A 82 6.55 -7.55 -1.69
C LEU A 82 7.36 -8.19 -2.83
N THR A 83 6.92 -7.94 -4.07
CA THR A 83 7.73 -8.19 -5.26
C THR A 83 8.75 -7.05 -5.43
N SER A 84 9.64 -7.14 -6.43
CA SER A 84 10.51 -6.03 -6.81
C SER A 84 9.73 -4.76 -7.12
N ILE A 85 8.63 -4.86 -7.87
CA ILE A 85 7.73 -3.74 -8.18
C ILE A 85 7.06 -3.20 -6.91
N GLY A 86 6.70 -4.07 -5.95
CA GLY A 86 6.15 -3.62 -4.68
C GLY A 86 7.14 -2.84 -3.82
N VAL A 87 8.41 -3.23 -3.86
CA VAL A 87 9.50 -2.48 -3.22
C VAL A 87 9.72 -1.13 -3.92
N GLU A 88 9.74 -1.09 -5.25
CA GLU A 88 9.80 0.17 -6.02
C GLU A 88 8.64 1.13 -5.68
N LEU A 89 7.44 0.58 -5.46
CA LEU A 89 6.28 1.37 -5.06
C LEU A 89 6.48 2.06 -3.71
N LEU A 90 7.14 1.41 -2.74
CA LEU A 90 7.48 2.06 -1.46
C LEU A 90 8.42 3.25 -1.65
N TYR A 91 9.45 3.10 -2.48
CA TYR A 91 10.36 4.20 -2.81
C TYR A 91 9.65 5.35 -3.54
N ALA A 92 8.71 5.04 -4.43
CA ALA A 92 7.91 6.04 -5.13
C ALA A 92 6.99 6.84 -4.19
N LEU A 93 6.59 6.27 -3.05
CA LEU A 93 5.79 6.96 -2.03
C LEU A 93 6.60 7.94 -1.18
N ALA A 94 7.91 7.75 -1.03
CA ALA A 94 8.77 8.63 -0.24
C ALA A 94 8.73 10.11 -0.68
N PRO A 95 8.94 10.47 -1.96
CA PRO A 95 8.83 11.86 -2.40
C PRO A 95 7.39 12.40 -2.29
N LEU A 96 6.37 11.55 -2.47
CA LEU A 96 4.98 11.94 -2.30
C LEU A 96 4.67 12.32 -0.84
N LYS A 97 5.24 11.60 0.12
CA LYS A 97 5.14 11.95 1.55
C LYS A 97 5.87 13.24 1.87
N ALA A 98 7.08 13.44 1.33
CA ALA A 98 7.80 14.69 1.53
C ALA A 98 6.96 15.88 1.02
N TRP A 99 6.37 15.75 -0.16
CA TRP A 99 5.42 16.73 -0.69
C TRP A 99 4.19 16.91 0.21
N SER A 100 3.60 15.83 0.74
CA SER A 100 2.38 15.92 1.55
C SER A 100 2.61 16.71 2.85
N ARG A 101 3.82 16.67 3.42
CA ARG A 101 4.23 17.52 4.56
C ARG A 101 4.23 19.00 4.19
N SER A 102 4.80 19.36 3.03
CA SER A 102 4.77 20.74 2.54
C SER A 102 3.34 21.21 2.25
N TRP A 103 2.50 20.34 1.71
CA TRP A 103 1.08 20.63 1.45
C TRP A 103 0.31 20.89 2.75
N ALA A 104 0.50 20.04 3.76
CA ALA A 104 -0.03 20.22 5.11
C ALA A 104 0.37 21.57 5.72
N GLN A 105 1.67 21.90 5.67
CA GLN A 105 2.21 23.16 6.17
C GLN A 105 1.57 24.36 5.47
N HIS A 106 1.40 24.30 4.14
CA HIS A 106 0.75 25.36 3.37
C HIS A 106 -0.71 25.60 3.81
N LEU A 107 -1.42 24.55 4.20
CA LEU A 107 -2.79 24.65 4.72
C LEU A 107 -2.85 24.99 6.22
N GLY A 108 -1.71 25.13 6.90
CA GLY A 108 -1.64 25.41 8.34
C GLY A 108 -2.06 24.23 9.24
N VAL A 109 -2.10 23.01 8.69
CA VAL A 109 -2.47 21.81 9.46
C VAL A 109 -1.21 21.17 10.03
N GLN A 110 -1.15 21.01 11.36
CA GLN A 110 0.05 20.53 12.07
C GLN A 110 -0.13 19.19 12.80
N ASP A 111 -1.36 18.69 12.93
CA ASP A 111 -1.64 17.43 13.63
C ASP A 111 -2.38 16.44 12.71
N PHE A 112 -1.78 15.27 12.52
CA PHE A 112 -2.29 14.19 11.64
C PHE A 112 -2.44 12.86 12.38
N GLY A 113 -2.13 12.81 13.69
CA GLY A 113 -1.86 11.56 14.38
C GLY A 113 -0.67 10.79 13.77
N SER A 114 -0.42 9.59 14.27
CA SER A 114 0.63 8.69 13.75
C SER A 114 0.10 7.78 12.65
N SER A 115 0.79 7.75 11.51
CA SER A 115 0.48 6.92 10.35
C SER A 115 1.63 5.95 10.02
N PRO A 116 1.36 4.73 9.53
CA PRO A 116 2.41 3.80 9.07
C PRO A 116 3.34 4.42 8.02
N VAL A 117 2.83 5.33 7.19
CA VAL A 117 3.66 6.05 6.20
C VAL A 117 4.61 7.06 6.82
N ASP A 118 4.43 7.47 8.08
CA ASP A 118 5.37 8.36 8.76
C ASP A 118 6.75 7.73 8.92
N GLU A 119 6.83 6.41 8.80
CA GLU A 119 8.08 5.66 8.77
C GLU A 119 8.70 5.49 7.37
N LEU A 120 8.10 5.99 6.28
CA LEU A 120 8.71 5.95 4.92
C LEU A 120 10.11 6.57 4.84
N ASP A 121 10.53 7.36 5.84
CA ASP A 121 11.88 7.93 5.91
C ASP A 121 12.91 6.88 6.40
N ARG A 122 12.45 5.68 6.76
CA ARG A 122 13.22 4.53 7.26
C ARG A 122 13.22 3.35 6.29
N LEU A 123 13.03 3.62 4.99
CA LEU A 123 13.34 2.62 3.96
C LEU A 123 14.83 2.25 4.08
N PRO A 124 15.20 0.96 3.94
CA PRO A 124 16.60 0.55 3.92
C PRO A 124 17.37 1.17 2.74
#